data_AF-A0A7C7L1M1-F1
#
_entry.id   AF-A0A7C7L1M1-F1
#
_cell.length_a   1.000
_cell.length_b   1.000
_cell.length_c   1.000
_cell.angle_alpha   90.00
_cell.angle_beta   90.00
_cell.angle_gamma   90.00
#
_symmetry.space_group_name_H-M   'P 1'
#
loop_
_entity.id
_entity.type
_entity.pdbx_description
1 polymer ?
#
loop_
_entity_poly.entity_id
_entity_poly.type
_entity_poly.pdbx_seq_one_letter_code
_entity_poly.pdbx_strand_id
1 'polypeptide(L)'
;MRLLAGLGHEHRTAVFGMMDGQVLFWYVRIREQRHLDYPLMGVIKVEMPNPSMEPVDSELVDWLSRALVAERTVTPYGRDSRWHAHLYSIWLAERYVQNAFLSREVMRSMVKWDIRR
;
A
#
# COMPACT_ATOMS: atom_id res chain seq x y z
N MET A 1 10.85 15.78 3.64
CA MET A 1 10.33 15.02 4.81
C MET A 1 9.31 15.78 5.65
N ARG A 2 9.44 17.12 5.82
CA ARG A 2 8.54 17.95 6.65
C ARG A 2 7.05 17.94 6.23
N LEU A 3 6.78 17.86 4.93
CA LEU A 3 5.41 17.82 4.37
C LEU A 3 4.57 16.65 4.93
N LEU A 4 5.11 15.44 4.93
CA LEU A 4 4.38 14.23 5.33
C LEU A 4 4.26 14.10 6.85
N ALA A 5 5.24 14.61 7.59
CA ALA A 5 5.23 14.62 9.04
C ALA A 5 4.10 15.51 9.60
N GLY A 6 3.71 16.57 8.89
CA GLY A 6 2.62 17.47 9.27
C GLY A 6 1.26 17.11 8.66
N LEU A 7 1.16 16.04 7.87
CA LEU A 7 -0.09 15.63 7.23
C LEU A 7 -1.07 15.14 8.30
N GLY A 8 -2.26 15.75 8.38
CA GLY A 8 -3.30 15.37 9.36
C GLY A 8 -3.87 13.96 9.12
N HIS A 9 -4.56 13.41 10.11
CA HIS A 9 -5.24 12.11 9.95
C HIS A 9 -6.30 12.20 8.84
N GLU A 10 -6.35 11.20 7.96
CA GLU A 10 -7.27 11.10 6.81
C GLU A 10 -7.08 12.22 5.77
N HIS A 11 -6.03 13.03 5.89
CA HIS A 11 -5.68 14.03 4.90
C HIS A 11 -4.81 13.44 3.81
N ARG A 12 -4.89 14.06 2.63
CA ARG A 12 -4.00 13.81 1.49
C ARG A 12 -3.17 15.04 1.13
N THR A 13 -2.09 14.81 0.40
CA THR A 13 -1.35 15.88 -0.26
C THR A 13 -2.05 16.32 -1.55
N ALA A 14 -1.55 17.41 -2.15
CA ALA A 14 -1.78 17.67 -3.56
C ALA A 14 -1.29 16.50 -4.43
N VAL A 15 -1.80 16.45 -5.66
CA VAL A 15 -1.36 15.50 -6.68
C VAL A 15 -0.13 16.07 -7.36
N PHE A 16 0.88 15.22 -7.53
CA PHE A 16 2.12 15.54 -8.21
C PHE A 16 2.23 14.69 -9.47
N GLY A 17 2.77 15.26 -10.54
CA GLY A 17 3.10 14.53 -11.77
C GLY A 17 4.52 13.99 -11.74
N MET A 18 4.72 12.83 -12.34
CA MET A 18 6.01 12.20 -12.64
C MET A 18 6.01 11.78 -14.11
N MET A 19 7.21 11.59 -14.69
CA MET A 19 7.37 11.15 -16.08
C MET A 19 6.55 12.04 -17.04
N ASP A 20 6.75 13.35 -16.95
CA ASP A 20 6.03 14.36 -17.75
C ASP A 20 4.50 14.27 -17.67
N GLY A 21 3.98 13.81 -16.53
CA GLY A 21 2.54 13.70 -16.28
C GLY A 21 1.94 12.35 -16.62
N GLN A 22 2.73 11.39 -17.10
CA GLN A 22 2.29 10.01 -17.38
C GLN A 22 1.92 9.23 -16.11
N VAL A 23 2.46 9.63 -14.96
CA VAL A 23 2.12 9.05 -13.66
C VAL A 23 1.79 10.17 -12.69
N LEU A 24 0.62 10.07 -12.08
CA LEU A 24 0.19 10.96 -11.00
C LEU A 24 0.42 10.25 -9.67
N PHE A 25 0.90 10.99 -8.68
CA PHE A 25 1.08 10.43 -7.34
C PHE A 25 0.74 11.42 -6.23
N TRP A 26 0.28 10.90 -5.11
CA TRP A 26 0.01 11.66 -3.90
C TRP A 26 0.19 10.78 -2.67
N TYR A 27 0.13 11.39 -1.50
CA TYR A 27 0.24 10.69 -0.22
C TYR A 27 -1.05 10.84 0.56
N VAL A 28 -1.43 9.78 1.27
CA VAL A 28 -2.63 9.74 2.13
C VAL A 28 -2.23 9.24 3.51
N ARG A 29 -2.60 9.96 4.58
CA ARG A 29 -2.42 9.48 5.95
C ARG A 29 -3.63 8.66 6.38
N ILE A 30 -3.49 7.34 6.33
CA ILE A 30 -4.53 6.40 6.73
C ILE A 30 -4.58 6.15 8.24
N ARG A 31 -3.55 6.54 9.02
CA ARG A 31 -3.55 6.36 10.49
C ARG A 31 -3.07 7.58 11.27
N GLU A 32 -3.65 7.75 12.46
CA GLU A 32 -3.21 8.76 13.43
C GLU A 32 -1.76 8.51 13.85
N GLN A 33 -1.01 9.59 14.02
CA GLN A 33 0.39 9.54 14.44
C GLN A 33 0.57 9.21 15.93
N ARG A 34 -0.50 9.24 16.74
CA ARG A 34 -0.44 9.11 18.21
C ARG A 34 0.23 7.82 18.71
N HIS A 35 0.15 6.73 17.95
CA HIS A 35 0.62 5.40 18.37
C HIS A 35 1.64 4.79 17.40
N LEU A 36 2.36 5.63 16.65
CA LEU A 36 3.29 5.19 15.61
C LEU A 36 4.70 5.70 15.90
N ASP A 37 5.69 4.82 15.74
CA ASP A 37 7.08 5.08 16.15
C ASP A 37 7.79 6.13 15.29
N TYR A 38 7.37 6.32 14.03
CA TYR A 38 7.99 7.27 13.10
C TYR A 38 6.96 8.11 12.35
N PRO A 39 7.24 9.39 12.02
CA PRO A 39 6.27 10.30 11.39
C PRO A 39 5.71 9.84 10.04
N LEU A 40 6.43 8.97 9.32
CA LEU A 40 5.99 8.43 8.02
C LEU A 40 5.13 7.17 8.14
N MET A 41 5.07 6.55 9.31
CA MET A 41 4.15 5.44 9.53
C MET A 41 2.70 5.93 9.39
N GLY A 42 1.83 5.07 8.90
CA GLY A 42 0.44 5.42 8.63
C GLY A 42 0.22 6.26 7.38
N VAL A 43 1.26 6.48 6.56
CA VAL A 43 1.16 7.17 5.27
C VAL A 43 1.38 6.18 4.13
N ILE A 44 0.51 6.22 3.13
CA ILE A 44 0.66 5.46 1.87
C ILE A 44 0.97 6.41 0.72
N LYS A 45 1.76 5.94 -0.25
CA LYS A 45 1.94 6.60 -1.54
C LYS A 45 0.97 5.94 -2.53
N VAL A 46 0.17 6.75 -3.20
CA VAL A 46 -0.72 6.30 -4.26
C VAL A 46 -0.12 6.74 -5.58
N GLU A 47 -0.02 5.82 -6.54
CA GLU A 47 0.43 6.09 -7.90
C GLU A 47 -0.67 5.65 -8.86
N MET A 48 -1.04 6.53 -9.77
CA MET A 48 -2.08 6.30 -10.77
C MET A 48 -1.51 6.61 -12.15
N PRO A 49 -1.61 5.67 -13.11
CA PRO A 49 -1.23 5.94 -14.49
C PRO A 49 -2.16 7.01 -15.09
N ASN A 50 -1.58 7.94 -15.84
CA ASN A 50 -2.28 9.02 -16.53
C ASN A 50 -1.85 9.04 -18.01
N PRO A 51 -2.26 8.04 -18.80
CA PRO A 51 -1.84 7.91 -20.19
C PRO A 51 -2.33 9.06 -21.08
N SER A 52 -3.43 9.73 -20.72
CA SER A 52 -3.92 10.91 -21.44
C SER A 52 -3.10 12.16 -21.15
N MET A 53 -2.30 12.17 -20.07
CA MET A 53 -1.54 13.34 -19.58
C MET A 53 -2.42 14.57 -19.30
N GLU A 54 -3.73 14.36 -19.17
CA GLU A 54 -4.68 15.41 -18.83
C GLU A 54 -4.73 15.63 -17.32
N PRO A 55 -5.14 16.82 -16.85
CA PRO A 55 -5.41 17.04 -15.44
C PRO A 55 -6.47 16.07 -14.93
N VAL A 56 -6.23 15.45 -13.77
CA VAL A 56 -7.21 14.61 -13.10
C VAL A 56 -8.20 15.48 -12.32
N ASP A 57 -9.47 15.08 -12.31
CA ASP A 57 -10.47 15.66 -11.44
C ASP A 57 -10.10 15.45 -9.97
N SER A 58 -10.14 16.53 -9.18
CA SER A 58 -9.86 16.47 -7.75
C SER A 58 -10.91 15.63 -7.02
N GLU A 59 -12.18 15.63 -7.46
CA GLU A 59 -13.22 14.82 -6.81
C GLU A 59 -12.92 13.33 -6.88
N LEU A 60 -12.38 12.86 -8.02
CA LEU A 60 -11.93 11.48 -8.17
C LEU A 60 -10.82 11.15 -7.18
N VAL A 61 -9.83 12.03 -7.03
CA VAL A 61 -8.70 11.83 -6.11
C VAL A 61 -9.16 11.86 -4.66
N ASP A 62 -10.11 12.73 -4.32
CA ASP A 62 -10.74 12.78 -2.99
C ASP A 62 -11.52 11.50 -2.70
N TRP A 63 -12.30 11.01 -3.67
CA TRP A 63 -13.03 9.76 -3.55
C TRP A 63 -12.09 8.56 -3.35
N LEU A 64 -11.05 8.44 -4.18
CA LEU A 64 -10.04 7.38 -4.06
C LEU A 64 -9.35 7.42 -2.70
N SER A 65 -8.96 8.61 -2.24
CA SER A 65 -8.31 8.78 -0.94
C SER A 65 -9.21 8.37 0.22
N ARG A 66 -10.50 8.73 0.16
CA ARG A 66 -11.50 8.31 1.16
C ARG A 66 -11.72 6.80 1.15
N ALA A 67 -11.76 6.16 -0.02
CA ALA A 67 -11.88 4.72 -0.14
C ALA A 67 -10.67 4.01 0.51
N LEU A 68 -9.44 4.46 0.23
CA LEU A 68 -8.22 3.93 0.84
C LEU A 68 -8.21 4.08 2.36
N VAL A 69 -8.70 5.22 2.85
CA VAL A 69 -8.86 5.48 4.29
C VAL A 69 -9.89 4.54 4.92
N ALA A 70 -10.98 4.20 4.22
CA ALA A 70 -11.99 3.26 4.71
C ALA A 70 -11.46 1.81 4.79
N GLU A 71 -10.63 1.40 3.83
CA GLU A 71 -10.04 0.05 3.73
C GLU A 71 -8.89 -0.21 4.73
N ARG A 72 -8.53 0.77 5.57
CA ARG A 72 -7.47 0.64 6.59
C ARG A 72 -7.78 -0.40 7.68
N THR A 73 -9.05 -0.71 7.85
CA THR A 73 -9.60 -1.62 8.86
C THR A 73 -10.15 -2.84 8.13
N VAL A 74 -9.85 -4.09 8.50
CA VAL A 74 -9.09 -4.63 9.64
C VAL A 74 -7.58 -4.54 9.42
N THR A 75 -6.83 -4.37 10.51
CA THR A 75 -5.37 -4.21 10.46
C THR A 75 -4.64 -5.48 10.96
N PRO A 76 -3.63 -6.00 10.24
CA PRO A 76 -2.85 -7.17 10.67
C PRO A 76 -1.78 -6.80 11.73
N TYR A 77 -2.18 -6.11 12.80
CA TYR A 77 -1.26 -5.69 13.87
C TYR A 77 -0.54 -6.91 14.47
N GLY A 78 0.78 -6.79 14.64
CA GLY A 78 1.63 -7.88 15.18
C GLY A 78 1.84 -9.07 14.24
N ARG A 79 1.17 -9.15 13.09
CA ARG A 79 1.37 -10.21 12.08
C ARG A 79 2.26 -9.79 10.91
N ASP A 80 2.34 -8.49 10.62
CA ASP A 80 3.21 -7.92 9.59
C ASP A 80 3.83 -6.62 10.12
N SER A 81 5.12 -6.40 9.92
CA SER A 81 5.81 -5.16 10.34
C SER A 81 5.30 -3.93 9.58
N ARG A 82 4.78 -4.12 8.35
CA ARG A 82 4.16 -3.09 7.51
C ARG A 82 2.72 -2.79 7.91
N TRP A 83 2.22 -3.36 9.03
CA TRP A 83 0.82 -3.23 9.46
C TRP A 83 0.33 -1.79 9.40
N HIS A 84 1.17 -0.81 9.75
CA HIS A 84 0.87 0.63 9.77
C HIS A 84 0.40 1.20 8.43
N ALA A 85 0.80 0.60 7.31
CA ALA A 85 0.49 1.02 5.94
C ALA A 85 -0.38 0.00 5.17
N HIS A 86 -0.81 -1.09 5.83
CA HIS A 86 -1.59 -2.14 5.19
C HIS A 86 -3.05 -1.72 4.94
N LEU A 87 -3.56 -2.12 3.78
CA LEU A 87 -4.99 -2.15 3.45
C LEU A 87 -5.48 -3.58 3.58
N TYR A 88 -6.66 -3.77 4.16
CA TYR A 88 -7.15 -5.11 4.50
C TYR A 88 -7.29 -6.02 3.26
N SER A 89 -7.81 -5.47 2.16
CA SER A 89 -7.97 -6.16 0.88
C SER A 89 -6.63 -6.64 0.29
N ILE A 90 -5.59 -5.81 0.35
CA ILE A 90 -4.23 -6.17 -0.11
C ILE A 90 -3.66 -7.28 0.76
N TRP A 91 -3.77 -7.14 2.09
CA TRP A 91 -3.29 -8.16 3.01
C TRP A 91 -3.97 -9.52 2.76
N LEU A 92 -5.29 -9.53 2.55
CA LEU A 92 -6.03 -10.76 2.28
C LEU A 92 -5.60 -11.42 0.96
N ALA A 93 -5.38 -10.62 -0.09
CA ALA A 93 -4.87 -11.09 -1.38
C ALA A 93 -3.45 -11.68 -1.26
N GLU A 94 -2.54 -10.99 -0.57
CA GLU A 94 -1.19 -11.49 -0.30
C GLU A 94 -1.25 -12.84 0.44
N ARG A 95 -2.10 -12.95 1.47
CA ARG A 95 -2.28 -14.19 2.24
C ARG A 95 -2.86 -15.32 1.41
N TYR A 96 -3.86 -15.03 0.56
CA TYR A 96 -4.45 -16.04 -0.32
C TYR A 96 -3.41 -16.60 -1.29
N VAL A 97 -2.66 -15.73 -1.96
CA VAL A 97 -1.58 -16.13 -2.89
C VAL A 97 -0.49 -16.91 -2.16
N GLN A 98 -0.06 -16.46 -0.99
CA GLN A 98 0.93 -17.18 -0.16
C GLN A 98 0.47 -18.59 0.24
N ASN A 99 -0.81 -18.75 0.58
CA ASN A 99 -1.38 -20.05 0.95
C ASN A 99 -1.63 -20.97 -0.26
N ALA A 100 -1.72 -20.41 -1.48
CA ALA A 100 -1.85 -21.19 -2.70
C ALA A 100 -0.53 -21.85 -3.15
N PHE A 101 0.62 -21.41 -2.62
CA PHE A 101 1.90 -22.05 -2.88
C PHE A 101 2.06 -23.35 -2.09
N LEU A 102 2.69 -24.35 -2.72
CA LEU A 102 3.12 -25.57 -2.04
C LEU A 102 4.04 -25.24 -0.87
N SER A 103 3.95 -26.03 0.20
CA SER A 103 4.80 -25.84 1.37
C SER A 103 6.28 -25.92 0.98
N ARG A 104 7.13 -25.21 1.73
CA ARG A 104 8.59 -25.26 1.50
C ARG A 104 9.14 -26.68 1.56
N GLU A 105 8.55 -27.53 2.39
CA GLU A 105 8.92 -28.93 2.54
C GLU A 105 8.65 -29.71 1.25
N VAL A 106 7.46 -29.55 0.65
CA VAL A 106 7.09 -30.20 -0.61
C VAL A 106 7.94 -29.70 -1.77
N MET A 107 8.19 -28.39 -1.85
CA MET A 107 9.06 -27.84 -2.89
C MET A 107 10.50 -28.38 -2.75
N ARG A 108 11.03 -28.48 -1.53
CA ARG A 108 12.37 -29.05 -1.28
C ARG A 108 12.45 -30.54 -1.60
N SER A 109 11.39 -31.31 -1.33
CA SER A 109 11.38 -32.75 -1.68
C SER A 109 11.33 -32.96 -3.19
N MET A 110 10.60 -32.12 -3.93
CA MET A 110 10.58 -32.14 -5.40
C MET A 110 11.94 -31.81 -6.00
N VAL A 111 12.63 -30.77 -5.51
CA VAL A 111 13.97 -30.39 -6.00
C VAL A 111 15.00 -31.47 -5.68
N LYS A 112 14.98 -32.08 -4.49
CA LYS A 112 15.93 -33.15 -4.12
C LYS A 112 15.77 -34.44 -4.94
N TRP A 113 14.59 -34.67 -5.53
CA TRP A 113 14.33 -35.84 -6.36
C TRP A 113 15.02 -35.76 -7.73
N ASP A 114 15.12 -34.55 -8.30
CA ASP A 114 15.69 -34.33 -9.63
C ASP A 114 17.23 -34.41 -9.66
N ILE A 115 17.90 -34.18 -8.52
CA ILE A 115 19.38 -34.18 -8.41
C ILE A 115 19.93 -35.61 -8.13
N ARG A 116 19.06 -36.63 -8.02
CA ARG A 116 19.45 -38.03 -7.75
C ARG A 116 19.30 -38.95 -8.97
N ARG A 117 19.22 -38.39 -10.18
CA ARG A 117 19.20 -39.15 -11.42
C ARG A 117 20.51 -39.03 -12.19
#